data_AF-A0A7S4VRY4-F1
#
_entry.id   AF-A0A7S4VRY4-F1
#
_cell.length_a   1.000
_cell.length_b   1.000
_cell.length_c   1.000
_cell.angle_alpha   90.00
_cell.angle_beta   90.00
_cell.angle_gamma   90.00
#
_symmetry.space_group_name_H-M   'P 1'
#
loop_
_entity.id
_entity.type
_entity.pdbx_description
1 polymer ?
#
loop_
_entity_poly.entity_id
_entity_poly.type
_entity_poly.pdbx_seq_one_letter_code
_entity_poly.pdbx_strand_id
1 'polypeptide(L)'
;MTGSPQDWDLAGGSGGGAAAPTAGQYLAEAAGGGCGEVRRWGVWSPSDRRWSDEAQRLWQLASRAGAHDGPRIPRRIHQIWLGPRPIPRDCVEMMESWKAAHPSWEYTLWTDLDAESALATPNLREAFAGARNPAEMSDVVRLGLILQHGGLYVDVDFECLQPFDELHGRFSFFAGLSNVGVFELNNGLFAARPRHPLVDFLCGRVGRPWPEWGGGDVDPREAVAHQLERSGVLGGALAPGGRAPFLATTGPGFFTRGVMSYLGSSEAERPISAPVAICPAELFYPLPNAHRGRSRAERRACALPASLAVHHWRCTWQLGDDEAEGGGRE
;
A
#
# COMPACT_ATOMS: atom_id res chain seq x y z
N MET A 1 -34.54 -28.31 -13.83
CA MET A 1 -34.69 -27.16 -14.73
C MET A 1 -33.83 -26.03 -14.17
N THR A 2 -32.50 -26.13 -14.12
CA THR A 2 -31.53 -25.81 -15.20
C THR A 2 -31.86 -24.52 -15.96
N GLY A 3 -31.56 -23.37 -15.35
CA GLY A 3 -31.44 -22.08 -16.03
C GLY A 3 -29.95 -21.75 -16.19
N SER A 4 -29.47 -21.67 -17.43
CA SER A 4 -28.10 -21.34 -17.82
C SER A 4 -27.74 -19.88 -17.48
N PRO A 5 -26.49 -19.57 -17.10
CA PRO A 5 -26.00 -18.20 -17.06
C PRO A 5 -25.95 -17.64 -18.48
N GLN A 6 -26.42 -16.40 -18.65
CA GLN A 6 -26.39 -15.69 -19.92
C GLN A 6 -24.96 -15.20 -20.23
N ASP A 7 -24.53 -15.54 -21.43
CA ASP A 7 -23.28 -15.15 -22.08
C ASP A 7 -23.16 -13.63 -22.22
N TRP A 8 -22.00 -13.08 -21.84
CA TRP A 8 -21.57 -11.75 -22.26
C TRP A 8 -20.75 -11.93 -23.54
N ASP A 9 -21.40 -11.73 -24.69
CA ASP A 9 -20.78 -11.76 -26.02
C ASP A 9 -19.67 -10.69 -26.14
N LEU A 10 -18.42 -11.16 -26.19
CA LEU A 10 -17.27 -10.44 -26.73
C LEU A 10 -17.28 -10.57 -28.26
N ALA A 11 -18.02 -9.72 -28.96
CA ALA A 11 -17.75 -9.42 -30.36
C ALA A 11 -16.74 -8.26 -30.41
N GLY A 12 -15.67 -8.24 -31.19
CA GLY A 12 -15.18 -9.08 -32.26
C GLY A 12 -14.14 -8.23 -32.99
N GLY A 13 -12.85 -8.55 -32.80
CA GLY A 13 -11.74 -7.85 -33.43
C GLY A 13 -10.66 -8.86 -33.78
N SER A 14 -10.70 -9.37 -35.00
CA SER A 14 -9.67 -10.24 -35.57
C SER A 14 -8.39 -9.44 -35.83
N GLY A 15 -7.47 -9.45 -34.88
CA GLY A 15 -6.09 -8.97 -35.03
C GLY A 15 -5.14 -10.07 -34.54
N GLY A 16 -4.15 -10.42 -35.36
CA GLY A 16 -3.28 -11.59 -35.18
C GLY A 16 -2.71 -11.75 -33.77
N GLY A 17 -2.74 -12.99 -33.27
CA GLY A 17 -2.23 -13.37 -31.97
C GLY A 17 -0.73 -13.11 -31.83
N ALA A 18 -0.38 -11.98 -31.23
CA ALA A 18 0.84 -11.88 -30.44
C ALA A 18 0.56 -12.61 -29.12
N ALA A 19 1.46 -13.53 -28.73
CA ALA A 19 1.43 -14.08 -27.38
C ALA A 19 1.42 -12.92 -26.38
N ALA A 20 0.56 -13.00 -25.35
CA ALA A 20 0.58 -12.02 -24.26
C ALA A 20 2.04 -11.87 -23.78
N PRO A 21 2.58 -10.64 -23.68
CA PRO A 21 3.93 -10.43 -23.21
C PRO A 21 4.14 -11.19 -21.91
N THR A 22 5.30 -11.82 -21.74
CA THR A 22 5.61 -12.49 -20.47
C THR A 22 5.76 -11.43 -19.37
N ALA A 23 5.36 -11.73 -18.14
CA ALA A 23 5.48 -10.83 -16.99
C ALA A 23 6.86 -10.14 -16.86
N GLY A 24 7.93 -10.83 -17.27
CA GLY A 24 9.29 -10.28 -17.32
C GLY A 24 9.49 -9.11 -18.28
N GLN A 25 8.70 -9.00 -19.36
CA GLN A 25 8.74 -7.87 -20.29
C GLN A 25 8.13 -6.61 -19.66
N TYR A 26 7.04 -6.76 -18.91
CA TYR A 26 6.40 -5.65 -18.18
C TYR A 26 7.31 -5.04 -17.09
N LEU A 27 8.10 -5.88 -16.41
CA LEU A 27 9.04 -5.44 -15.36
C LEU A 27 10.22 -4.62 -15.93
N ALA A 28 10.56 -4.80 -17.21
CA ALA A 28 11.59 -4.05 -17.92
C ALA A 28 11.04 -2.72 -18.50
N GLU A 29 9.79 -2.72 -19.01
CA GLU A 29 9.16 -1.55 -19.64
C GLU A 29 8.77 -0.45 -18.64
N ALA A 30 8.37 -0.81 -17.41
CA ALA A 30 8.05 0.15 -16.35
C ALA A 30 9.26 0.98 -15.86
N ALA A 31 10.49 0.64 -16.26
CA ALA A 31 11.69 1.37 -15.86
C ALA A 31 11.86 2.74 -16.55
N GLY A 32 11.01 3.09 -17.54
CA GLY A 32 11.21 4.26 -18.41
C GLY A 32 10.14 5.35 -18.39
N GLY A 33 9.06 5.23 -17.62
CA GLY A 33 7.90 6.12 -17.73
C GLY A 33 7.72 7.05 -16.54
N GLY A 34 8.49 8.14 -16.44
CA GLY A 34 8.26 9.14 -15.40
C GLY A 34 6.98 9.94 -15.64
N CYS A 35 6.00 9.82 -14.75
CA CYS A 35 4.93 10.82 -14.62
C CYS A 35 5.58 12.21 -14.41
N GLY A 36 5.37 13.13 -15.35
CA GLY A 36 6.04 14.42 -15.48
C GLY A 36 5.76 15.48 -14.40
N GLU A 37 5.39 15.08 -13.19
CA GLU A 37 5.22 16.01 -12.06
C GLU A 37 6.53 16.22 -11.29
N VAL A 38 6.82 17.48 -10.99
CA VAL A 38 7.95 17.86 -10.13
C VAL A 38 7.68 17.33 -8.72
N ARG A 39 8.43 16.31 -8.29
CA ARG A 39 8.35 15.81 -6.92
C ARG A 39 8.79 16.88 -5.93
N ARG A 40 8.02 17.06 -4.87
CA ARG A 40 8.45 17.80 -3.67
C ARG A 40 9.32 16.88 -2.82
N TRP A 41 10.43 17.41 -2.33
CA TRP A 41 11.45 16.69 -1.56
C TRP A 41 11.54 17.25 -0.13
N GLY A 42 11.99 16.42 0.81
CA GLY A 42 12.08 16.83 2.21
C GLY A 42 10.71 16.83 2.90
N VAL A 43 9.78 15.99 2.42
CA VAL A 43 8.43 15.86 2.99
C VAL A 43 8.42 14.83 4.11
N TRP A 44 9.07 13.68 3.90
CA TRP A 44 9.19 12.65 4.95
C TRP A 44 10.56 12.64 5.60
N SER A 45 11.61 12.94 4.83
CA SER A 45 12.98 13.06 5.31
C SER A 45 13.80 13.96 4.38
N PRO A 46 14.83 14.66 4.90
CA PRO A 46 15.89 15.24 4.07
C PRO A 46 16.54 14.22 3.10
N SER A 47 16.41 12.92 3.41
CA SER A 47 16.90 11.80 2.61
C SER A 47 16.00 11.41 1.42
N ASP A 48 14.83 12.02 1.22
CA ASP A 48 13.84 11.60 0.20
C ASP A 48 14.46 11.38 -1.20
N ARG A 49 15.41 12.22 -1.61
CA ARG A 49 16.11 12.06 -2.90
C ARG A 49 16.94 10.78 -2.94
N ARG A 50 17.76 10.55 -1.91
CA ARG A 50 18.57 9.33 -1.79
C ARG A 50 17.68 8.09 -1.72
N TRP A 51 16.54 8.16 -1.04
CA TRP A 51 15.57 7.07 -0.99
C TRP A 51 14.96 6.79 -2.36
N SER A 52 14.67 7.83 -3.16
CA SER A 52 14.21 7.66 -4.54
C SER A 52 15.24 6.95 -5.41
N ASP A 53 16.52 7.31 -5.29
CA ASP A 53 17.60 6.66 -6.05
C ASP A 53 17.76 5.19 -5.64
N GLU A 54 17.70 4.90 -4.33
CA GLU A 54 17.78 3.52 -3.83
C GLU A 54 16.57 2.68 -4.24
N ALA A 55 15.35 3.24 -4.21
CA ALA A 55 14.15 2.55 -4.69
C ALA A 55 14.29 2.15 -6.18
N GLN A 56 14.77 3.07 -7.02
CA GLN A 56 15.03 2.78 -8.44
C GLN A 56 16.11 1.71 -8.61
N ARG A 57 17.19 1.77 -7.82
CA ARG A 57 18.25 0.77 -7.84
C ARG A 57 17.73 -0.61 -7.44
N LEU A 58 16.97 -0.70 -6.35
CA LEU A 58 16.37 -1.95 -5.87
C LEU A 58 15.44 -2.54 -6.93
N TRP A 59 14.62 -1.71 -7.59
CA TRP A 59 13.79 -2.15 -8.70
C TRP A 59 14.61 -2.70 -9.87
N GLN A 60 15.65 -1.99 -10.30
CA GLN A 60 16.49 -2.43 -11.42
C GLN A 60 17.22 -3.76 -11.12
N LEU A 61 17.69 -3.94 -9.88
CA LEU A 61 18.30 -5.19 -9.44
C LEU A 61 17.25 -6.31 -9.39
N ALA A 62 16.11 -6.04 -8.77
CA ALA A 62 14.98 -6.95 -8.65
C ALA A 62 14.50 -7.43 -10.02
N SER A 63 14.30 -6.53 -10.99
CA SER A 63 13.83 -6.81 -12.35
C SER A 63 14.81 -7.61 -13.21
N ARG A 64 16.09 -7.70 -12.81
CA ARG A 64 17.12 -8.52 -13.47
C ARG A 64 17.40 -9.83 -12.76
N ALA A 65 17.02 -9.97 -11.49
CA ALA A 65 17.26 -11.17 -10.70
C ALA A 65 16.43 -12.36 -11.25
N GLY A 66 17.06 -13.48 -11.60
CA GLY A 66 16.33 -14.67 -12.08
C GLY A 66 15.34 -15.23 -11.05
N ALA A 67 14.59 -16.26 -11.45
CA ALA A 67 13.83 -17.06 -10.49
C ALA A 67 14.78 -17.60 -9.41
N HIS A 68 14.33 -17.59 -8.16
CA HIS A 68 15.13 -18.05 -7.02
C HIS A 68 14.29 -19.00 -6.18
N ASP A 69 14.94 -19.98 -5.55
CA ASP A 69 14.29 -21.02 -4.72
C ASP A 69 13.95 -20.54 -3.30
N GLY A 70 13.82 -19.22 -3.11
CA GLY A 70 13.52 -18.61 -1.83
C GLY A 70 12.06 -18.79 -1.41
N PRO A 71 11.76 -18.61 -0.10
CA PRO A 71 10.40 -18.67 0.40
C PRO A 71 9.56 -17.54 -0.21
N ARG A 72 8.58 -17.96 -1.02
CA ARG A 72 7.67 -17.11 -1.80
C ARG A 72 6.62 -16.46 -0.92
N ILE A 73 6.10 -15.31 -1.36
CA ILE A 73 4.93 -14.69 -0.73
C ILE A 73 3.73 -15.62 -0.95
N PRO A 74 3.01 -16.04 0.11
CA PRO A 74 1.81 -16.87 -0.02
C PRO A 74 0.77 -16.26 -0.96
N ARG A 75 0.03 -17.11 -1.67
CA ARG A 75 -1.06 -16.70 -2.57
C ARG A 75 -2.34 -16.42 -1.77
N ARG A 76 -2.31 -15.30 -1.03
CA ARG A 76 -3.36 -14.85 -0.12
C ARG A 76 -3.63 -13.37 -0.36
N ILE A 77 -4.90 -12.99 -0.39
CA ILE A 77 -5.36 -11.60 -0.48
C ILE A 77 -6.06 -11.23 0.82
N HIS A 78 -5.63 -10.13 1.41
CA HIS A 78 -6.21 -9.55 2.61
C HIS A 78 -6.75 -8.16 2.30
N GLN A 79 -8.03 -7.93 2.58
CA GLN A 79 -8.64 -6.60 2.56
C GLN A 79 -9.31 -6.35 3.92
N ILE A 80 -9.41 -5.09 4.34
CA ILE A 80 -9.95 -4.72 5.65
C ILE A 80 -11.14 -3.79 5.47
N TRP A 81 -12.21 -4.04 6.22
CA TRP A 81 -13.31 -3.11 6.37
C TRP A 81 -13.81 -3.08 7.81
N LEU A 82 -13.47 -2.03 8.55
CA LEU A 82 -13.78 -1.86 9.98
C LEU A 82 -14.85 -0.79 10.20
N GLY A 83 -15.59 -0.92 11.29
CA GLY A 83 -16.64 0.00 11.68
C GLY A 83 -17.97 -0.25 10.98
N PRO A 84 -19.00 0.53 11.33
CA PRO A 84 -20.40 0.17 11.06
C PRO A 84 -20.89 0.51 9.66
N ARG A 85 -20.10 1.23 8.85
CA ARG A 85 -20.55 1.70 7.53
C ARG A 85 -20.54 0.54 6.54
N PRO A 86 -21.48 0.50 5.57
CA PRO A 86 -21.42 -0.47 4.49
C PRO A 86 -20.24 -0.16 3.56
N ILE A 87 -19.69 -1.19 2.90
CA ILE A 87 -18.69 -1.02 1.85
C ILE A 87 -19.36 -0.32 0.65
N PRO A 88 -18.79 0.78 0.11
CA PRO A 88 -19.32 1.42 -1.09
C PRO A 88 -19.41 0.45 -2.28
N ARG A 89 -20.46 0.60 -3.09
CA ARG A 89 -20.75 -0.32 -4.21
C ARG A 89 -19.58 -0.45 -5.19
N ASP A 90 -18.92 0.66 -5.52
CA ASP A 90 -17.78 0.66 -6.42
C ASP A 90 -16.55 -0.05 -5.82
N CYS A 91 -16.36 0.04 -4.51
CA CYS A 91 -15.33 -0.74 -3.79
C CYS A 91 -15.66 -2.24 -3.84
N VAL A 92 -16.93 -2.65 -3.68
CA VAL A 92 -17.32 -4.06 -3.85
C VAL A 92 -16.96 -4.57 -5.25
N GLU A 93 -17.25 -3.80 -6.30
CA GLU A 93 -16.88 -4.16 -7.68
C GLU A 93 -15.35 -4.28 -7.86
N MET A 94 -14.58 -3.42 -7.19
CA MET A 94 -13.12 -3.49 -7.16
C MET A 94 -12.62 -4.74 -6.40
N MET A 95 -13.21 -5.07 -5.26
CA MET A 95 -12.88 -6.30 -4.50
C MET A 95 -13.16 -7.57 -5.33
N GLU A 96 -14.25 -7.61 -6.10
CA GLU A 96 -14.54 -8.73 -7.00
C GLU A 96 -13.51 -8.87 -8.11
N SER A 97 -12.92 -7.77 -8.61
CA SER A 97 -11.84 -7.85 -9.61
C SER A 97 -10.62 -8.62 -9.09
N TRP A 98 -10.30 -8.49 -7.81
CA TRP A 98 -9.19 -9.24 -7.17
C TRP A 98 -9.48 -10.74 -7.10
N LYS A 99 -10.70 -11.12 -6.73
CA LYS A 99 -11.13 -12.52 -6.67
C LYS A 99 -11.15 -13.15 -8.06
N ALA A 100 -11.66 -12.42 -9.06
CA ALA A 100 -11.73 -12.88 -10.44
C ALA A 100 -10.35 -13.08 -11.07
N ALA A 101 -9.39 -12.19 -10.81
CA ALA A 101 -8.02 -12.32 -11.30
C ALA A 101 -7.23 -13.44 -10.61
N HIS A 102 -7.65 -13.86 -9.41
CA HIS A 102 -6.92 -14.82 -8.58
C HIS A 102 -7.83 -15.95 -8.04
N PRO A 103 -8.48 -16.76 -8.89
CA PRO A 103 -9.48 -17.74 -8.47
C PRO A 103 -8.92 -18.90 -7.63
N SER A 104 -7.59 -19.09 -7.64
CA SER A 104 -6.89 -20.11 -6.85
C SER A 104 -6.27 -19.58 -5.55
N TRP A 105 -6.34 -18.27 -5.31
CA TRP A 105 -5.76 -17.66 -4.12
C TRP A 105 -6.78 -17.66 -2.98
N GLU A 106 -6.28 -17.74 -1.74
CA GLU A 106 -7.13 -17.53 -0.58
C GLU A 106 -7.49 -16.03 -0.51
N TYR A 107 -8.75 -15.72 -0.23
CA TYR A 107 -9.23 -14.35 -0.05
C TYR A 107 -9.88 -14.20 1.32
N THR A 108 -9.54 -13.12 2.03
CA THR A 108 -10.17 -12.79 3.32
C THR A 108 -10.45 -11.29 3.40
N LEU A 109 -11.71 -10.96 3.65
CA LEU A 109 -12.13 -9.65 4.12
C LEU A 109 -12.16 -9.68 5.65
N TRP A 110 -11.33 -8.86 6.29
CA TRP A 110 -11.21 -8.76 7.74
C TRP A 110 -12.09 -7.64 8.27
N THR A 111 -12.86 -7.94 9.32
CA THR A 111 -13.85 -7.04 9.92
C THR A 111 -13.51 -6.74 11.38
N ASP A 112 -14.34 -5.96 12.08
CA ASP A 112 -14.17 -5.68 13.51
C ASP A 112 -14.10 -6.96 14.36
N LEU A 113 -14.78 -8.02 13.95
CA LEU A 113 -14.77 -9.32 14.65
C LEU A 113 -13.40 -10.01 14.59
N ASP A 114 -12.59 -9.68 13.58
CA ASP A 114 -11.33 -10.35 13.28
C ASP A 114 -10.12 -9.49 13.67
N ALA A 115 -10.29 -8.17 13.83
CA ALA A 115 -9.20 -7.21 13.98
C ALA A 115 -8.23 -7.56 15.12
N GLU A 116 -8.74 -8.05 16.26
CA GLU A 116 -7.90 -8.43 17.40
C GLU A 116 -6.94 -9.59 17.10
N SER A 117 -7.31 -10.52 16.21
CA SER A 117 -6.45 -11.66 15.87
C SER A 117 -5.21 -11.21 15.11
N ALA A 118 -5.25 -10.08 14.41
CA ALA A 118 -4.10 -9.50 13.71
C ALA A 118 -3.06 -8.88 14.67
N LEU A 119 -3.42 -8.60 15.93
CA LEU A 119 -2.59 -7.87 16.89
C LEU A 119 -1.62 -8.79 17.66
N ALA A 120 -0.72 -9.46 16.92
CA ALA A 120 0.20 -10.46 17.46
C ALA A 120 1.23 -9.93 18.48
N THR A 121 1.53 -8.63 18.47
CA THR A 121 2.57 -8.04 19.33
C THR A 121 1.98 -7.02 20.31
N PRO A 122 2.63 -6.78 21.47
CA PRO A 122 2.20 -5.73 22.39
C PRO A 122 2.13 -4.34 21.73
N ASN A 123 3.10 -4.02 20.86
CA ASN A 123 3.12 -2.73 20.15
C ASN A 123 1.95 -2.59 19.16
N LEU A 124 1.57 -3.67 18.45
CA LEU A 124 0.38 -3.65 17.59
C LEU A 124 -0.90 -3.39 18.40
N ARG A 125 -1.04 -4.01 19.58
CA ARG A 125 -2.20 -3.77 20.47
C ARG A 125 -2.24 -2.33 20.97
N GLU A 126 -1.11 -1.79 21.39
CA GLU A 126 -0.99 -0.40 21.85
C GLU A 126 -1.31 0.59 20.72
N ALA A 127 -0.75 0.37 19.52
CA ALA A 127 -1.03 1.21 18.36
C ALA A 127 -2.51 1.13 17.97
N PHE A 128 -3.11 -0.06 17.92
CA PHE A 128 -4.52 -0.23 17.59
C PHE A 128 -5.43 0.49 18.60
N ALA A 129 -5.16 0.34 19.91
CA ALA A 129 -5.89 1.04 20.97
C ALA A 129 -5.73 2.57 20.92
N GLY A 130 -4.61 3.05 20.37
CA GLY A 130 -4.34 4.48 20.18
C GLY A 130 -4.96 5.09 18.91
N ALA A 131 -5.47 4.28 17.99
CA ALA A 131 -6.06 4.73 16.74
C ALA A 131 -7.41 5.44 16.98
N ARG A 132 -7.68 6.49 16.21
CA ARG A 132 -8.84 7.38 16.40
C ARG A 132 -9.96 7.15 15.40
N ASN A 133 -9.69 6.41 14.33
CA ASN A 133 -10.66 6.12 13.28
C ASN A 133 -10.35 4.78 12.58
N PRO A 134 -11.30 4.20 11.83
CA PRO A 134 -11.12 2.93 11.13
C PRO A 134 -9.94 2.88 10.14
N ALA A 135 -9.57 4.00 9.50
CA ALA A 135 -8.41 4.04 8.62
C ALA A 135 -7.10 3.85 9.40
N GLU A 136 -6.95 4.57 10.52
CA GLU A 136 -5.80 4.41 11.44
C GLU A 136 -5.76 3.00 12.05
N MET A 137 -6.91 2.40 12.36
CA MET A 137 -6.99 1.00 12.80
C MET A 137 -6.54 0.03 11.70
N SER A 138 -7.01 0.24 10.46
CA SER A 138 -6.63 -0.57 9.29
C SER A 138 -5.13 -0.49 9.00
N ASP A 139 -4.51 0.68 9.18
CA ASP A 139 -3.04 0.87 9.09
C ASP A 139 -2.26 -0.05 10.03
N VAL A 140 -2.78 -0.31 11.23
CA VAL A 140 -2.16 -1.23 12.19
C VAL A 140 -2.46 -2.69 11.85
N VAL A 141 -3.74 -3.01 11.59
CA VAL A 141 -4.19 -4.39 11.33
C VAL A 141 -3.48 -4.97 10.10
N ARG A 142 -3.33 -4.21 9.01
CA ARG A 142 -2.67 -4.70 7.78
C ARG A 142 -1.24 -5.17 8.00
N LEU A 143 -0.48 -4.52 8.89
CA LEU A 143 0.88 -4.95 9.24
C LEU A 143 0.85 -6.27 10.02
N GLY A 144 -0.06 -6.37 10.99
CA GLY A 144 -0.27 -7.59 11.77
C GLY A 144 -0.66 -8.80 10.92
N LEU A 145 -1.58 -8.61 9.97
CA LEU A 145 -1.99 -9.65 9.03
C LEU A 145 -0.82 -10.17 8.19
N ILE A 146 -0.06 -9.26 7.58
CA ILE A 146 1.08 -9.63 6.75
C ILE A 146 2.20 -10.26 7.59
N LEU A 147 2.43 -9.80 8.82
CA LEU A 147 3.39 -10.41 9.73
C LEU A 147 3.04 -11.88 10.02
N GLN A 148 1.77 -12.17 10.30
CA GLN A 148 1.31 -13.50 10.70
C GLN A 148 1.11 -14.45 9.52
N HIS A 149 0.41 -13.98 8.49
CA HIS A 149 -0.10 -14.82 7.40
C HIS A 149 0.69 -14.70 6.10
N GLY A 150 1.54 -13.67 5.98
CA GLY A 150 2.12 -13.25 4.71
C GLY A 150 1.04 -12.85 3.70
N GLY A 151 1.37 -12.90 2.42
CA GLY A 151 0.42 -12.63 1.34
C GLY A 151 0.44 -11.18 0.88
N LEU A 152 -0.61 -10.80 0.17
CA LEU A 152 -0.87 -9.46 -0.35
C LEU A 152 -1.94 -8.78 0.50
N TYR A 153 -1.61 -7.61 1.04
CA TYR A 153 -2.60 -6.68 1.54
C TYR A 153 -2.94 -5.69 0.43
N VAL A 154 -4.23 -5.39 0.28
CA VAL A 154 -4.70 -4.34 -0.63
C VAL A 154 -5.96 -3.65 -0.11
N ASP A 155 -6.01 -2.31 -0.16
CA ASP A 155 -7.21 -1.55 0.21
C ASP A 155 -8.39 -1.91 -0.71
N VAL A 156 -9.63 -1.72 -0.22
CA VAL A 156 -10.85 -2.08 -0.96
C VAL A 156 -11.11 -1.21 -2.20
N ASP A 157 -10.45 -0.07 -2.30
CA ASP A 157 -10.56 0.88 -3.42
C ASP A 157 -9.44 0.72 -4.46
N PHE A 158 -8.85 -0.48 -4.56
CA PHE A 158 -7.99 -0.85 -5.67
C PHE A 158 -8.71 -1.73 -6.67
N GLU A 159 -8.64 -1.37 -7.95
CA GLU A 159 -9.04 -2.26 -9.04
C GLU A 159 -7.85 -3.13 -9.45
N CYS A 160 -8.06 -4.45 -9.53
CA CYS A 160 -7.10 -5.40 -10.07
C CYS A 160 -7.19 -5.41 -11.60
N LEU A 161 -6.07 -5.19 -12.28
CA LEU A 161 -5.99 -5.22 -13.74
C LEU A 161 -5.32 -6.49 -14.27
N GLN A 162 -4.35 -7.04 -13.52
CA GLN A 162 -3.59 -8.21 -13.92
C GLN A 162 -3.18 -9.07 -12.71
N PRO A 163 -2.90 -10.37 -12.89
CA PRO A 163 -2.48 -11.26 -11.81
C PRO A 163 -1.12 -10.89 -11.18
N PHE A 164 -0.97 -11.16 -9.88
CA PHE A 164 0.23 -10.85 -9.07
C PHE A 164 1.17 -12.05 -8.88
N ASP A 165 0.91 -13.20 -9.52
CA ASP A 165 1.66 -14.46 -9.36
C ASP A 165 3.18 -14.31 -9.49
N GLU A 166 3.62 -13.49 -10.43
CA GLU A 166 5.04 -13.31 -10.75
C GLU A 166 5.77 -12.53 -9.66
N LEU A 167 5.13 -11.51 -9.09
CA LEU A 167 5.66 -10.78 -7.95
C LEU A 167 5.74 -11.69 -6.72
N HIS A 168 4.71 -12.51 -6.48
CA HIS A 168 4.69 -13.47 -5.37
C HIS A 168 5.74 -14.58 -5.52
N GLY A 169 6.04 -14.98 -6.75
CA GLY A 169 7.08 -15.95 -7.06
C GLY A 169 8.51 -15.42 -6.99
N ARG A 170 8.70 -14.10 -7.05
CA ARG A 170 10.01 -13.45 -7.21
C ARG A 170 10.48 -12.65 -6.00
N PHE A 171 9.58 -12.22 -5.14
CA PHE A 171 9.95 -11.37 -4.01
C PHE A 171 9.56 -12.00 -2.69
N SER A 172 10.28 -11.61 -1.62
CA SER A 172 9.89 -11.89 -0.24
C SER A 172 9.18 -10.71 0.40
N PHE A 173 9.30 -9.52 -0.19
CA PHE A 173 8.56 -8.30 0.11
C PHE A 173 8.47 -7.42 -1.13
N PHE A 174 7.30 -6.80 -1.37
CA PHE A 174 7.20 -5.69 -2.31
C PHE A 174 6.19 -4.64 -1.84
N ALA A 175 6.44 -3.40 -2.22
CA ALA A 175 5.52 -2.26 -2.06
C ALA A 175 5.69 -1.28 -3.22
N GLY A 176 4.71 -0.41 -3.47
CA GLY A 176 4.77 0.55 -4.58
C GLY A 176 4.98 1.99 -4.15
N LEU A 177 5.65 2.75 -5.02
CA LEU A 177 5.64 4.22 -4.96
C LEU A 177 4.24 4.73 -5.32
N SER A 178 3.68 5.65 -4.54
CA SER A 178 2.42 6.30 -4.87
C SER A 178 2.60 7.55 -5.73
N ASN A 179 1.57 7.85 -6.51
CA ASN A 179 1.53 9.03 -7.38
C ASN A 179 0.85 10.21 -6.65
N VAL A 180 1.55 10.79 -5.68
CA VAL A 180 1.05 11.86 -4.78
C VAL A 180 1.89 13.15 -4.83
N GLY A 181 2.80 13.27 -5.81
CA GLY A 181 3.68 14.44 -5.97
C GLY A 181 4.81 14.55 -4.94
N VAL A 182 5.09 13.48 -4.17
CA VAL A 182 6.20 13.35 -3.21
C VAL A 182 6.85 11.97 -3.36
N PHE A 183 8.00 11.73 -2.74
CA PHE A 183 8.51 10.36 -2.58
C PHE A 183 7.69 9.66 -1.48
N GLU A 184 6.81 8.73 -1.81
CA GLU A 184 6.00 8.01 -0.82
C GLU A 184 5.86 6.55 -1.25
N LEU A 185 6.11 5.63 -0.30
CA LEU A 185 5.68 4.25 -0.37
C LEU A 185 4.32 4.17 0.31
N ASN A 186 3.32 3.71 -0.43
CA ASN A 186 1.98 3.65 0.11
C ASN A 186 1.68 2.26 0.69
N ASN A 187 1.10 2.25 1.89
CA ASN A 187 0.77 1.05 2.65
C ASN A 187 -0.60 0.45 2.26
N GLY A 188 -1.27 1.01 1.24
CA GLY A 188 -2.54 0.55 0.68
C GLY A 188 -2.40 -0.66 -0.24
N LEU A 189 -1.19 -0.98 -0.71
CA LEU A 189 -0.87 -2.22 -1.40
C LEU A 189 0.58 -2.61 -1.14
N PHE A 190 0.78 -3.73 -0.43
CA PHE A 190 2.09 -4.32 -0.20
C PHE A 190 1.96 -5.80 0.13
N ALA A 191 3.04 -6.55 -0.03
CA ALA A 191 3.05 -7.98 0.23
C ALA A 191 4.35 -8.42 0.88
N ALA A 192 4.29 -9.49 1.66
CA ALA A 192 5.47 -10.11 2.25
C ALA A 192 5.26 -11.61 2.54
N ARG A 193 6.36 -12.34 2.68
CA ARG A 193 6.29 -13.68 3.30
C ARG A 193 5.92 -13.55 4.80
N PRO A 194 5.36 -14.59 5.42
CA PRO A 194 5.10 -14.59 6.86
C PRO A 194 6.39 -14.35 7.66
N ARG A 195 6.29 -13.58 8.74
CA ARG A 195 7.41 -13.21 9.63
C ARG A 195 8.58 -12.54 8.89
N HIS A 196 8.30 -11.77 7.83
CA HIS A 196 9.34 -11.04 7.13
C HIS A 196 10.00 -10.02 8.09
N PRO A 197 11.35 -10.01 8.24
CA PRO A 197 12.04 -9.15 9.20
C PRO A 197 11.73 -7.65 9.08
N LEU A 198 11.56 -7.15 7.84
CA LEU A 198 11.12 -5.78 7.61
C LEU A 198 9.73 -5.51 8.20
N VAL A 199 8.77 -6.44 8.02
CA VAL A 199 7.41 -6.26 8.53
C VAL A 199 7.39 -6.35 10.06
N ASP A 200 8.21 -7.22 10.64
CA ASP A 200 8.40 -7.31 12.10
C ASP A 200 8.98 -6.00 12.65
N PHE A 201 9.99 -5.45 11.97
CA PHE A 201 10.56 -4.13 12.29
C PHE A 201 9.51 -3.02 12.29
N LEU A 202 8.60 -3.00 11.30
CA LEU A 202 7.48 -2.06 11.24
C LEU A 202 6.49 -2.30 12.39
N CYS A 203 6.10 -3.54 12.65
CA CYS A 203 5.17 -3.89 13.73
C CYS A 203 5.67 -3.48 15.11
N GLY A 204 6.99 -3.49 15.34
CA GLY A 204 7.61 -3.02 16.58
C GLY A 204 7.64 -1.49 16.76
N ARG A 205 7.25 -0.72 15.73
CA ARG A 205 7.39 0.75 15.69
C ARG A 205 6.13 1.50 15.29
N VAL A 206 5.17 0.84 14.66
CA VAL A 206 3.89 1.46 14.29
C VAL A 206 3.24 2.12 15.51
N GLY A 207 2.70 3.32 15.32
CA GLY A 207 2.16 4.16 16.38
C GLY A 207 3.20 5.02 17.13
N ARG A 208 4.50 4.73 17.00
CA ARG A 208 5.56 5.50 17.67
C ARG A 208 6.04 6.69 16.82
N PRO A 209 6.26 7.88 17.42
CA PRO A 209 6.85 9.02 16.74
C PRO A 209 8.23 8.71 16.14
N TRP A 210 8.49 9.20 14.93
CA TRP A 210 9.78 9.03 14.25
C TRP A 210 11.01 9.44 15.09
N PRO A 211 10.99 10.54 15.88
CA PRO A 211 12.12 10.90 16.74
C PRO A 211 12.55 9.86 17.78
N GLU A 212 11.70 8.87 18.10
CA GLU A 212 12.00 7.86 19.12
C GLU A 212 12.79 6.67 18.58
N TRP A 213 12.68 6.38 17.28
CA TRP A 213 13.21 5.14 16.69
C TRP A 213 13.85 5.32 15.31
N GLY A 214 13.67 6.48 14.69
CA GLY A 214 14.25 6.85 13.41
C GLY A 214 15.73 7.24 13.50
N GLY A 215 16.29 7.62 12.35
CA GLY A 215 17.66 8.15 12.26
C GLY A 215 17.76 9.62 12.66
N GLY A 216 18.95 10.21 12.55
CA GLY A 216 19.19 11.64 12.78
C GLY A 216 18.61 12.56 11.69
N ASP A 217 17.93 12.00 10.70
CA ASP A 217 17.30 12.68 9.56
C ASP A 217 15.83 13.06 9.82
N VAL A 218 15.45 13.20 11.09
CA VAL A 218 14.14 13.73 11.50
C VAL A 218 13.94 15.13 10.93
N ASP A 219 12.77 15.43 10.35
CA ASP A 219 12.41 16.82 10.00
C ASP A 219 12.53 17.68 11.28
N PRO A 220 13.35 18.75 11.29
CA PRO A 220 13.49 19.63 12.43
C PRO A 220 12.16 20.11 13.03
N ARG A 221 11.10 20.22 12.22
CA ARG A 221 9.75 20.58 12.68
C ARG A 221 9.11 19.45 13.50
N GLU A 222 9.25 18.19 13.07
CA GLU A 222 8.81 17.02 13.83
C GLU A 222 9.64 16.86 15.11
N ALA A 223 10.96 17.09 15.05
CA ALA A 223 11.84 17.05 16.22
C ALA A 223 11.44 18.11 17.26
N VAL A 224 11.18 19.35 16.82
CA VAL A 224 10.74 20.45 17.67
C VAL A 224 9.34 20.19 18.23
N ALA A 225 8.38 19.71 17.42
CA ALA A 225 7.05 19.34 17.90
C ALA A 225 7.12 18.27 19.00
N HIS A 226 7.93 17.22 18.80
CA HIS A 226 8.13 16.16 19.78
C HIS A 226 8.84 16.65 21.07
N GLN A 227 9.84 17.53 20.96
CA GLN A 227 10.51 18.11 22.13
C GLN A 227 9.59 19.06 22.91
N LEU A 228 8.74 19.82 22.23
CA LEU A 228 7.74 20.70 22.85
C LEU A 228 6.67 19.89 23.60
N GLU A 229 6.22 18.76 23.04
CA GLU A 229 5.31 17.82 23.73
C GLU A 229 5.96 17.22 24.99
N ARG A 230 7.23 16.77 24.90
CA ARG A 230 7.95 16.16 26.04
C ARG A 230 8.32 17.14 27.15
N SER A 231 8.51 18.41 26.84
CA SER A 231 8.93 19.43 27.80
C SER A 231 7.77 20.06 28.59
N GLY A 232 6.52 19.81 28.19
CA GLY A 232 5.34 20.32 28.88
C GLY A 232 5.15 21.85 28.80
N VAL A 233 5.93 22.54 27.95
CA VAL A 233 5.94 24.02 27.84
C VAL A 233 4.67 24.57 27.18
N LEU A 234 3.97 23.77 26.37
CA LEU A 234 2.69 24.11 25.74
C LEU A 234 1.49 23.63 26.60
N GLY A 235 1.45 24.04 27.87
CA GLY A 235 0.44 23.63 28.83
C GLY A 235 -0.96 24.27 28.72
N GLY A 236 -1.44 24.73 27.54
CA GLY A 236 -2.77 25.35 27.55
C GLY A 236 -3.46 25.81 26.27
N ALA A 237 -2.94 25.60 25.05
CA ALA A 237 -3.51 26.22 23.85
C ALA A 237 -3.85 25.29 22.68
N LEU A 238 -3.86 23.96 22.87
CA LEU A 238 -4.44 23.04 21.90
C LEU A 238 -5.32 22.04 22.62
N ALA A 239 -6.46 21.72 22.01
CA ALA A 239 -7.43 20.72 22.49
C ALA A 239 -6.72 19.44 22.98
N PRO A 240 -7.28 18.71 23.97
CA PRO A 240 -6.62 17.57 24.58
C PRO A 240 -6.24 16.55 23.50
N GLY A 241 -4.93 16.36 23.26
CA GLY A 241 -4.43 15.44 22.24
C GLY A 241 -3.36 15.97 21.28
N GLY A 242 -2.50 16.92 21.70
CA GLY A 242 -1.27 17.26 20.99
C GLY A 242 -0.32 16.06 20.92
N ARG A 243 -0.56 15.19 19.92
CA ARG A 243 0.33 14.16 19.39
C ARG A 243 0.62 14.57 17.95
N ALA A 244 1.80 14.24 17.43
CA ALA A 244 2.02 14.17 15.99
C ALA A 244 0.81 13.45 15.33
N PRO A 245 0.26 13.93 14.19
CA PRO A 245 -0.94 13.34 13.61
C PRO A 245 -0.76 11.83 13.53
N PHE A 246 -1.64 11.04 14.13
CA PHE A 246 -1.47 9.58 14.25
C PHE A 246 -1.34 8.88 12.88
N LEU A 247 -1.86 9.50 11.81
CA LEU A 247 -1.57 9.10 10.42
C LEU A 247 -0.07 9.12 10.06
N ALA A 248 0.70 10.05 10.62
CA ALA A 248 2.15 10.12 10.45
C ALA A 248 2.90 8.97 11.17
N THR A 249 2.25 8.28 12.11
CA THR A 249 2.85 7.16 12.86
C THR A 249 2.30 5.78 12.44
N THR A 250 1.30 5.73 11.56
CA THR A 250 0.68 4.47 11.11
C THR A 250 0.49 4.34 9.59
N GLY A 251 0.28 5.46 8.89
CA GLY A 251 -0.02 5.49 7.46
C GLY A 251 1.19 5.52 6.51
N PRO A 252 1.03 6.00 5.27
CA PRO A 252 2.07 5.99 4.23
C PRO A 252 3.39 6.65 4.63
N GLY A 253 3.36 7.73 5.41
CA GLY A 253 4.57 8.39 5.91
C GLY A 253 5.38 7.51 6.87
N PHE A 254 4.71 6.85 7.82
CA PHE A 254 5.32 5.85 8.70
C PHE A 254 5.91 4.70 7.89
N PHE A 255 5.12 4.16 6.97
CA PHE A 255 5.51 3.04 6.14
C PHE A 255 6.73 3.38 5.26
N THR A 256 6.71 4.53 4.59
CA THR A 256 7.83 5.06 3.78
C THR A 256 9.11 5.11 4.60
N ARG A 257 9.08 5.80 5.74
CA ARG A 257 10.26 5.98 6.59
C ARG A 257 10.75 4.65 7.18
N GLY A 258 9.83 3.81 7.64
CA GLY A 258 10.17 2.51 8.22
C GLY A 258 10.80 1.56 7.20
N VAL A 259 10.21 1.44 6.01
CA VAL A 259 10.77 0.62 4.91
C VAL A 259 12.14 1.13 4.50
N MET A 260 12.28 2.43 4.21
CA MET A 260 13.54 2.98 3.71
C MET A 260 14.65 3.03 4.78
N SER A 261 14.29 3.19 6.06
CA SER A 261 15.23 3.05 7.18
C SER A 261 15.73 1.61 7.30
N TYR A 262 14.82 0.64 7.27
CA TYR A 262 15.18 -0.78 7.32
C TYR A 262 16.02 -1.20 6.12
N LEU A 263 15.71 -0.72 4.92
CA LEU A 263 16.51 -0.99 3.71
C LEU A 263 17.80 -0.16 3.66
N GLY A 264 17.96 0.85 4.50
CA GLY A 264 19.18 1.66 4.62
C GLY A 264 20.19 1.14 5.66
N SER A 265 19.79 0.20 6.54
CA SER A 265 20.67 -0.38 7.57
C SER A 265 21.71 -1.34 6.98
N SER A 266 22.70 -1.76 7.77
CA SER A 266 23.78 -2.61 7.26
C SER A 266 23.27 -4.00 6.85
N GLU A 267 23.95 -4.70 5.93
CA GLU A 267 23.56 -6.08 5.56
C GLU A 267 23.64 -7.05 6.75
N ALA A 268 24.56 -6.82 7.69
CA ALA A 268 24.66 -7.60 8.93
C ALA A 268 23.43 -7.47 9.84
N GLU A 269 22.68 -6.37 9.73
CA GLU A 269 21.44 -6.09 10.46
C GLU A 269 20.19 -6.48 9.67
N ARG A 270 20.33 -6.99 8.43
CA ARG A 270 19.23 -7.33 7.52
C ARG A 270 19.30 -8.80 7.09
N PRO A 271 18.74 -9.74 7.86
CA PRO A 271 18.62 -11.12 7.43
C PRO A 271 17.49 -11.27 6.39
N ILE A 272 17.61 -10.58 5.25
CA ILE A 272 16.73 -10.75 4.09
C ILE A 272 17.29 -11.91 3.25
N SER A 273 16.55 -13.02 3.20
CA SER A 273 16.98 -14.24 2.50
C SER A 273 16.50 -14.32 1.05
N ALA A 274 15.81 -13.30 0.54
CA ALA A 274 15.21 -13.30 -0.80
C ALA A 274 14.98 -11.85 -1.28
N PRO A 275 14.90 -11.58 -2.59
CA PRO A 275 14.80 -10.22 -3.13
C PRO A 275 13.61 -9.45 -2.57
N VAL A 276 13.80 -8.14 -2.38
CA VAL A 276 12.74 -7.17 -2.06
C VAL A 276 12.61 -6.20 -3.22
N ALA A 277 11.39 -5.69 -3.46
CA ALA A 277 11.14 -4.75 -4.54
C ALA A 277 10.41 -3.50 -4.04
N ILE A 278 10.91 -2.34 -4.47
CA ILE A 278 10.16 -1.10 -4.44
C ILE A 278 9.68 -0.84 -5.86
N CYS A 279 8.40 -1.08 -6.10
CA CYS A 279 7.79 -1.04 -7.42
C CYS A 279 7.57 0.41 -7.88
N PRO A 280 7.80 0.71 -9.17
CA PRO A 280 7.44 2.00 -9.76
C PRO A 280 5.93 2.26 -9.65
N ALA A 281 5.54 3.53 -9.63
CA ALA A 281 4.16 3.94 -9.41
C ALA A 281 3.23 3.43 -10.51
N GLU A 282 3.74 3.30 -11.71
CA GLU A 282 3.05 2.83 -12.90
C GLU A 282 2.46 1.41 -12.74
N LEU A 283 2.99 0.59 -11.82
CA LEU A 283 2.48 -0.76 -11.59
C LEU A 283 1.21 -0.79 -10.74
N PHE A 284 1.11 0.01 -9.69
CA PHE A 284 0.00 -0.08 -8.71
C PHE A 284 -0.77 1.24 -8.51
N TYR A 285 -0.10 2.37 -8.75
CA TYR A 285 -0.59 3.74 -8.54
C TYR A 285 -0.48 4.59 -9.83
N PRO A 286 -0.91 4.10 -11.01
CA PRO A 286 -0.77 4.86 -12.25
C PRO A 286 -1.62 6.14 -12.27
N LEU A 287 -2.68 6.20 -11.46
CA LEU A 287 -3.53 7.37 -11.28
C LEU A 287 -2.92 8.37 -10.27
N PRO A 288 -2.60 9.62 -10.66
CA PRO A 288 -2.23 10.66 -9.71
C PRO A 288 -3.36 10.95 -8.71
N ASN A 289 -3.04 11.07 -7.43
CA ASN A 289 -4.01 11.36 -6.37
C ASN A 289 -4.77 12.69 -6.61
N ALA A 290 -4.13 13.67 -7.25
CA ALA A 290 -4.76 14.94 -7.65
C ALA A 290 -5.91 14.76 -8.65
N HIS A 291 -6.05 13.57 -9.25
CA HIS A 291 -7.11 13.23 -10.20
C HIS A 291 -8.18 12.31 -9.60
N ARG A 292 -8.21 12.12 -8.27
CA ARG A 292 -9.20 11.27 -7.59
C ARG A 292 -10.66 11.65 -7.81
N GLY A 293 -10.93 12.93 -8.09
CA GLY A 293 -12.28 13.45 -8.36
C GLY A 293 -12.80 13.20 -9.79
N ARG A 294 -12.03 12.55 -10.67
CA ARG A 294 -12.47 12.21 -12.03
C ARG A 294 -13.42 11.00 -12.03
N SER A 295 -14.17 10.83 -13.11
CA SER A 295 -15.03 9.65 -13.27
C SER A 295 -14.22 8.36 -13.21
N ARG A 296 -14.85 7.23 -12.85
CA ARG A 296 -14.15 5.94 -12.78
C ARG A 296 -13.50 5.54 -14.10
N ALA A 297 -14.16 5.81 -15.24
CA ALA A 297 -13.60 5.52 -16.56
C ALA A 297 -12.32 6.33 -16.84
N GLU A 298 -12.33 7.63 -16.52
CA GLU A 298 -11.16 8.49 -16.67
C GLU A 298 -10.02 8.11 -15.70
N ARG A 299 -10.36 7.73 -14.47
CA ARG A 299 -9.40 7.22 -13.49
C ARG A 299 -8.72 5.95 -13.97
N ARG A 300 -9.49 5.00 -14.49
CA ARG A 300 -9.00 3.75 -15.07
C ARG A 300 -8.15 3.98 -16.32
N ALA A 301 -8.44 5.00 -17.11
CA ALA A 301 -7.67 5.36 -18.31
C ALA A 301 -6.24 5.85 -18.02
N CYS A 302 -5.90 6.15 -16.76
CA CYS A 302 -4.51 6.42 -16.37
C CYS A 302 -3.63 5.17 -16.35
N ALA A 303 -4.22 3.97 -16.31
CA ALA A 303 -3.47 2.71 -16.32
C ALA A 303 -2.69 2.52 -17.63
N LEU A 304 -1.48 2.01 -17.50
CA LEU A 304 -0.62 1.62 -18.62
C LEU A 304 -0.78 0.12 -18.91
N PRO A 305 -0.36 -0.38 -20.08
CA PRO A 305 -0.36 -1.82 -20.37
C PRO A 305 0.36 -2.68 -19.33
N ALA A 306 1.35 -2.11 -18.63
CA ALA A 306 2.10 -2.77 -17.56
C ALA A 306 1.47 -2.64 -16.16
N SER A 307 0.42 -1.83 -15.98
CA SER A 307 -0.21 -1.64 -14.68
C SER A 307 -0.90 -2.93 -14.21
N LEU A 308 -0.58 -3.39 -13.00
CA LEU A 308 -1.21 -4.55 -12.37
C LEU A 308 -2.45 -4.15 -11.55
N ALA A 309 -2.48 -2.91 -11.04
CA ALA A 309 -3.61 -2.39 -10.28
C ALA A 309 -3.75 -0.87 -10.46
N VAL A 310 -4.91 -0.35 -10.06
CA VAL A 310 -5.18 1.09 -9.97
C VAL A 310 -5.77 1.40 -8.60
N HIS A 311 -5.07 2.23 -7.81
CA HIS A 311 -5.65 2.83 -6.62
C HIS A 311 -6.62 3.96 -7.01
N HIS A 312 -7.89 3.85 -6.64
CA HIS A 312 -8.93 4.80 -7.00
C HIS A 312 -9.06 6.00 -6.04
N TRP A 313 -8.33 6.00 -4.92
CA TRP A 313 -8.26 7.09 -3.94
C TRP A 313 -9.64 7.52 -3.40
N ARG A 314 -10.55 6.58 -3.14
CA ARG A 314 -11.96 6.88 -2.80
C ARG A 314 -12.15 7.48 -1.41
N CYS A 315 -11.07 7.70 -0.65
CA CYS A 315 -11.14 8.27 0.70
C CYS A 315 -12.21 7.57 1.56
N THR A 316 -12.34 6.25 1.41
CA THR A 316 -13.50 5.44 1.83
C THR A 316 -13.82 5.51 3.32
N TRP A 317 -12.92 6.07 4.13
CA TRP A 317 -13.00 6.26 5.57
C TRP A 317 -13.27 7.71 6.02
N GLN A 318 -13.37 8.67 5.10
CA GLN A 318 -13.66 10.07 5.40
C GLN A 318 -15.17 10.30 5.45
N LEU A 319 -15.63 11.00 6.49
CA LEU A 319 -17.02 11.38 6.66
C LEU A 319 -17.36 12.48 5.63
N GLY A 320 -18.01 12.14 4.52
CA GLY A 320 -18.53 13.16 3.60
C GLY A 320 -18.88 12.74 2.17
N ASP A 321 -18.36 11.63 1.65
CA ASP A 321 -18.46 11.37 0.19
C ASP A 321 -19.63 10.45 -0.23
N ASP A 322 -20.42 9.94 0.73
CA ASP A 322 -21.52 9.00 0.44
C ASP A 322 -22.75 9.65 -0.26
N GLU A 323 -22.76 10.98 -0.50
CA GLU A 323 -23.90 11.67 -1.13
C GLU A 323 -23.65 12.21 -2.57
N ALA A 324 -22.43 12.13 -3.13
CA ALA A 324 -22.12 12.86 -4.36
C ALA A 324 -22.45 12.15 -5.69
N GLU A 325 -22.79 10.86 -5.71
CA GLU A 325 -23.05 10.12 -6.96
C GLU A 325 -24.51 9.59 -7.13
N GLY A 326 -25.47 10.13 -6.36
CA GLY A 326 -26.89 9.71 -6.44
C GLY A 326 -27.89 10.72 -7.06
N GLY A 327 -27.48 11.97 -7.32
CA GLY A 327 -28.41 13.06 -7.69
C GLY A 327 -28.56 13.31 -9.19
N GLY A 328 -28.82 12.28 -9.99
CA GLY A 328 -29.14 12.42 -11.41
C GLY A 328 -30.64 12.63 -11.64
N ARG A 329 -31.04 13.89 -11.85
CA ARG A 329 -32.24 14.40 -12.57
C ARG A 329 -33.52 13.53 -12.55
N GLU A 330 -34.54 14.03 -11.86
CA GLU A 330 -35.89 14.18 -12.41
C GLU A 330 -36.31 15.65 -12.34
#